data_AF-G6F1S9-F1
#
_entry.id   AF-G6F1S9-F1
#
_cell.length_a   1.000
_cell.length_b   1.000
_cell.length_c   1.000
_cell.angle_alpha   90.00
_cell.angle_beta   90.00
_cell.angle_gamma   90.00
#
_symmetry.space_group_name_H-M   'P 1'
#
loop_
_entity.id
_entity.type
_entity.pdbx_description
1 polymer ?
#
loop_
_entity_poly.entity_id
_entity_poly.type
_entity_poly.pdbx_seq_one_letter_code
_entity_poly.pdbx_strand_id
1 'polypeptide(L)'
;MAAANAAEKTQAQKPINQWTCQDFLMLDENFQPTAVGFAEGITKKDKVVDPTLDVQGIAQVVPVLVQECKKSPKDNFVNKVKTNLTDKK
;
A
#
# COMPACT_ATOMS: atom_id res chain seq x y z
N MET A 1 -19.65 16.17 -21.82
CA MET A 1 -19.14 16.11 -20.44
C MET A 1 -18.14 14.95 -20.38
N ALA A 2 -16.86 15.21 -20.09
CA ALA A 2 -15.88 14.20 -19.60
C ALA A 2 -14.53 14.89 -19.35
N ALA A 3 -14.44 15.65 -18.25
CA ALA A 3 -13.18 16.09 -17.67
C ALA A 3 -12.87 15.16 -16.48
N ALA A 4 -12.48 13.93 -16.78
CA ALA A 4 -12.03 12.96 -15.78
C ALA A 4 -11.11 11.98 -16.50
N ASN A 5 -9.87 12.37 -16.80
CA ASN A 5 -8.85 11.46 -17.36
C ASN A 5 -7.41 12.02 -17.30
N ALA A 6 -7.14 13.06 -16.51
CA ALA A 6 -5.79 13.62 -16.35
C ALA A 6 -5.18 13.37 -14.96
N ALA A 7 -6.01 13.26 -13.91
CA ALA A 7 -5.54 13.00 -12.55
C ALA A 7 -5.18 11.51 -12.32
N GLU A 8 -5.93 10.57 -12.90
CA GLU A 8 -5.75 9.13 -12.71
C GLU A 8 -4.45 8.59 -13.36
N LYS A 9 -4.04 9.19 -14.48
CA LYS A 9 -2.90 8.70 -15.28
C LYS A 9 -1.53 9.01 -14.67
N THR A 10 -1.46 9.98 -13.74
CA THR A 10 -0.19 10.45 -13.16
C THR A 10 0.21 9.62 -11.92
N GLN A 11 -0.76 9.04 -11.20
CA GLN A 11 -0.50 8.25 -10.00
C GLN A 11 -0.02 6.83 -10.29
N ALA A 12 -0.50 6.20 -11.37
CA ALA A 12 -0.20 4.81 -11.72
C ALA A 12 1.26 4.55 -12.17
N GLN A 13 2.08 5.58 -12.40
CA GLN A 13 3.48 5.43 -12.84
C GLN A 13 4.50 5.68 -11.74
N LYS A 14 4.07 6.18 -10.58
CA LYS A 14 4.98 6.48 -9.48
C LYS A 14 5.47 5.17 -8.87
N PRO A 15 6.80 4.97 -8.70
CA PRO A 15 7.33 3.83 -7.98
C PRO A 15 6.71 3.70 -6.58
N ILE A 16 6.33 2.48 -6.18
CA ILE A 16 5.60 2.25 -4.91
C ILE A 16 6.42 2.70 -3.68
N ASN A 17 7.75 2.68 -3.76
CA ASN A 17 8.63 3.20 -2.70
C ASN A 17 8.53 4.71 -2.50
N GLN A 18 8.01 5.44 -3.49
CA GLN A 18 7.74 6.87 -3.40
C GLN A 18 6.29 7.17 -3.02
N TRP A 19 5.41 6.17 -3.01
CA TRP A 19 4.00 6.39 -2.69
C TRP A 19 3.81 6.97 -1.30
N THR A 20 2.91 7.93 -1.25
CA THR A 20 2.34 8.44 -0.01
C THR A 20 1.09 7.66 0.35
N CYS A 21 0.64 7.80 1.59
CA CYS A 21 -0.65 7.33 2.04
C CYS A 21 -1.81 7.86 1.17
N GLN A 22 -1.68 9.09 0.66
CA GLN A 22 -2.65 9.64 -0.27
C GLN A 22 -2.68 8.89 -1.60
N ASP A 23 -1.52 8.50 -2.14
CA ASP A 23 -1.45 7.69 -3.37
C ASP A 23 -2.13 6.33 -3.18
N PHE A 24 -1.98 5.71 -2.00
CA PHE A 24 -2.69 4.47 -1.65
C PHE A 24 -4.21 4.67 -1.51
N LEU A 25 -4.65 5.75 -0.88
CA LEU A 25 -6.07 6.05 -0.69
C LEU A 25 -6.80 6.39 -2.00
N MET A 26 -6.09 6.81 -3.04
CA MET A 26 -6.67 7.05 -4.35
C MET A 26 -6.86 5.78 -5.18
N LEU A 27 -6.35 4.63 -4.72
CA LEU A 27 -6.63 3.35 -5.35
C LEU A 27 -8.07 2.92 -5.10
N ASP A 28 -8.64 2.24 -6.09
CA ASP A 28 -9.84 1.42 -5.89
C ASP A 28 -9.59 0.42 -4.76
N GLU A 29 -10.60 0.23 -3.91
CA GLU A 29 -10.51 -0.65 -2.74
C GLU A 29 -10.15 -2.08 -3.10
N ASN A 30 -10.49 -2.55 -4.30
CA ASN A 30 -10.13 -3.88 -4.80
C ASN A 30 -8.63 -4.01 -5.14
N PHE A 31 -7.94 -2.90 -5.43
CA PHE A 31 -6.50 -2.88 -5.73
C PHE A 31 -5.64 -2.55 -4.51
N GLN A 32 -6.24 -2.10 -3.39
CA GLN A 32 -5.52 -1.82 -2.15
C GLN A 32 -4.80 -3.06 -1.58
N PRO A 33 -5.41 -4.26 -1.49
CA PRO A 33 -4.71 -5.46 -1.05
C PRO A 33 -3.50 -5.80 -1.94
N THR A 34 -3.61 -5.59 -3.25
CA THR A 34 -2.50 -5.78 -4.18
C THR A 34 -1.35 -4.84 -3.87
N ALA A 35 -1.62 -3.54 -3.66
CA ALA A 35 -0.59 -2.56 -3.30
C ALA A 35 0.12 -2.92 -1.98
N VAL A 36 -0.65 -3.37 -0.97
CA VAL A 36 -0.08 -3.81 0.32
C VAL A 36 0.81 -5.05 0.13
N GLY A 37 0.39 -6.04 -0.67
CA GLY A 37 1.22 -7.21 -0.98
C GLY A 37 2.52 -6.87 -1.71
N PHE A 38 2.48 -5.92 -2.65
CA PHE A 38 3.70 -5.41 -3.31
C PHE A 38 4.63 -4.69 -2.31
N ALA A 39 4.08 -3.85 -1.43
CA ALA A 39 4.85 -3.17 -0.40
C ALA A 39 5.45 -4.16 0.62
N GLU A 40 4.70 -5.18 1.02
CA GLU A 40 5.18 -6.28 1.86
C GLU A 40 6.39 -6.97 1.24
N GLY A 41 6.30 -7.37 -0.04
CA GLY A 41 7.40 -8.00 -0.77
C GLY A 41 8.67 -7.14 -0.80
N ILE A 42 8.53 -5.82 -0.91
CA ILE A 42 9.66 -4.88 -0.86
C ILE A 42 10.29 -4.83 0.54
N THR A 43 9.47 -4.84 1.59
CA THR A 43 9.97 -4.82 2.97
C THR A 43 10.66 -6.12 3.40
N LYS A 44 10.34 -7.24 2.74
CA LYS A 44 10.90 -8.57 2.99
C LYS A 44 12.17 -8.90 2.16
N LYS A 45 12.66 -7.98 1.31
CA LYS A 45 13.71 -8.23 0.30
C LYS A 45 15.00 -8.91 0.79
N ASP A 46 15.36 -8.77 2.07
CA ASP A 46 16.59 -9.35 2.65
C ASP A 46 16.35 -10.61 3.53
N LYS A 47 15.10 -11.10 3.63
CA LYS A 47 14.72 -12.22 4.52
C LYS A 47 14.09 -13.42 3.80
N VAL A 48 14.35 -13.60 2.52
CA VAL A 48 13.66 -14.61 1.70
C VAL A 48 14.33 -15.98 1.87
N VAL A 49 14.04 -16.67 2.98
CA VAL A 49 14.23 -18.12 3.11
C VAL A 49 12.98 -18.86 2.61
N ASP A 50 11.82 -18.19 2.56
CA ASP A 50 10.54 -18.71 2.05
C ASP A 50 9.65 -17.57 1.51
N PRO A 51 9.40 -17.46 0.18
CA PRO A 51 8.60 -16.39 -0.41
C PRO A 51 7.10 -16.64 -0.25
N THR A 52 6.60 -16.52 0.98
CA THR A 52 5.17 -16.60 1.29
C THR A 52 4.51 -15.22 1.30
N LEU A 53 3.37 -15.12 0.62
CA LEU A 53 2.48 -13.96 0.65
C LEU A 53 1.43 -14.16 1.75
N ASP A 54 1.42 -13.31 2.77
CA ASP A 54 0.45 -13.40 3.87
C ASP A 54 -0.89 -12.75 3.47
N VAL A 55 -1.67 -13.46 2.65
CA VAL A 55 -2.97 -12.97 2.15
C VAL A 55 -3.91 -12.58 3.30
N GLN A 56 -3.87 -13.30 4.41
CA GLN A 56 -4.75 -13.09 5.55
C GLN A 56 -4.31 -11.87 6.38
N GLY A 57 -3.01 -11.74 6.64
CA GLY A 57 -2.42 -10.55 7.26
C GLY A 57 -2.69 -9.30 6.43
N ILE A 58 -2.51 -9.38 5.10
CA ILE A 58 -2.83 -8.31 4.16
C ILE A 58 -4.31 -7.91 4.25
N ALA A 59 -5.23 -8.87 4.13
CA ALA A 59 -6.67 -8.60 4.17
C ALA A 59 -7.09 -7.88 5.46
N GLN A 60 -6.48 -8.24 6.60
CA GLN A 60 -6.75 -7.59 7.87
C GLN A 60 -6.07 -6.22 8.04
N VAL A 61 -4.90 -6.01 7.43
CA VAL A 61 -4.12 -4.77 7.60
C VAL A 61 -4.58 -3.67 6.65
N VAL A 62 -5.13 -4.01 5.48
CA VAL A 62 -5.66 -3.05 4.51
C VAL A 62 -6.62 -2.03 5.15
N PRO A 63 -7.69 -2.42 5.88
CA PRO A 63 -8.58 -1.44 6.52
C PRO A 63 -7.89 -0.61 7.59
N VAL A 64 -6.88 -1.15 8.29
CA VAL A 64 -6.08 -0.40 9.27
C VAL A 64 -5.23 0.67 8.57
N LEU A 65 -4.56 0.30 7.47
CA LEU A 65 -3.76 1.21 6.66
C LEU A 65 -4.61 2.31 6.03
N VAL A 66 -5.84 2.00 5.56
CA VAL A 66 -6.77 3.02 5.07
C VAL A 66 -7.08 4.04 6.16
N GLN A 67 -7.34 3.59 7.39
CA GLN A 67 -7.61 4.48 8.51
C GLN A 67 -6.39 5.31 8.92
N GLU A 68 -5.21 4.70 8.99
CA GLU A 68 -3.97 5.42 9.30
C GLU A 68 -3.59 6.43 8.21
N CYS A 69 -3.73 6.05 6.94
CA CYS A 69 -3.43 6.92 5.82
C CYS A 69 -4.39 8.10 5.71
N LYS A 70 -5.64 7.96 6.17
CA LYS A 70 -6.57 9.09 6.28
C LYS A 70 -6.11 10.12 7.31
N LYS A 71 -5.46 9.68 8.39
CA LYS A 71 -4.91 10.57 9.43
C LYS A 71 -3.62 11.26 8.97
N SER A 72 -2.79 10.53 8.22
CA SER A 72 -1.48 11.03 7.76
C SER A 72 -1.30 10.83 6.25
N PRO A 73 -1.99 11.61 5.39
CA PRO A 73 -1.97 11.39 3.93
C PRO A 73 -0.59 11.59 3.29
N LYS A 74 0.31 12.33 3.94
CA LYS A 74 1.66 12.61 3.44
C LYS A 74 2.72 11.58 3.82
N ASP A 75 2.38 10.64 4.71
CA ASP A 75 3.32 9.61 5.16
C ASP A 75 3.67 8.65 4.03
N ASN A 76 4.85 8.04 4.09
CA ASN A 76 5.25 7.03 3.12
C ASN A 76 4.44 5.74 3.31
N PHE A 77 3.82 5.27 2.23
CA PHE A 77 2.96 4.09 2.26
C PHE A 77 3.70 2.81 2.64
N VAL A 78 4.88 2.56 2.07
CA VAL A 78 5.66 1.34 2.34
C VAL A 78 6.10 1.27 3.79
N ASN A 79 6.46 2.42 4.39
CA ASN A 79 6.78 2.48 5.82
C ASN A 79 5.56 2.14 6.68
N LYS A 80 4.37 2.65 6.32
CA LYS A 80 3.12 2.32 7.02
C LYS A 80 2.80 0.83 6.94
N VAL A 81 2.93 0.23 5.75
CA VAL A 81 2.78 -1.22 5.55
C VAL A 81 3.77 -1.99 6.42
N LYS A 82 5.05 -1.60 6.42
CA LYS A 82 6.09 -2.23 7.23
C LYS A 82 5.73 -2.24 8.71
N THR A 83 5.36 -1.09 9.29
CA THR A 83 4.98 -0.97 10.70
C THR A 83 3.81 -1.90 11.02
N ASN A 84 2.69 -1.74 10.33
CA ASN A 84 1.46 -2.48 10.66
C ASN A 84 1.53 -3.99 10.39
N LEU A 85 2.40 -4.45 9.49
CA LEU A 85 2.65 -5.88 9.28
C LEU A 85 3.68 -6.46 10.26
N THR A 86 4.65 -5.66 10.73
CA THR A 86 5.65 -6.13 11.71
C THR A 86 5.05 -6.20 13.12
N ASP A 87 4.13 -5.30 13.46
CA ASP A 87 3.40 -5.32 14.75
C ASP A 87 2.46 -6.53 14.92
N LYS A 88 2.17 -7.28 13.83
CA LYS A 88 1.31 -8.49 13.86
C LYS A 88 2.08 -9.82 13.91
N LYS A 89 3.40 -9.80 13.85
CA LYS A 89 4.24 -11.01 13.84
C LYS A 89 4.78 -11.33 15.23
#